data_AF-A0A7J3VBS6-F1
#
_entry.id   AF-A0A7J3VBS6-F1
#
_cell.length_a   1.000
_cell.length_b   1.000
_cell.length_c   1.000
_cell.angle_alpha   90.00
_cell.angle_beta   90.00
_cell.angle_gamma   90.00
#
_symmetry.space_group_name_H-M   'P 1'
#
loop_
_entity.id
_entity.type
_entity.pdbx_description
1 polymer ?
#
loop_
_entity_poly.entity_id
_entity_poly.type
_entity_poly.pdbx_seq_one_letter_code
_entity_poly.pdbx_strand_id
1 'polypeptide(L)'
;MKLKYTYIPLIISLCLLVIGFWIIPLTSDIILTLFLVELASTSIFYLTFIVLIPWLQSRSVDLDSVFMCGLAKPPYIYMDEIYVFSLPFMESEKSEY
;
A
#
# COMPACT_ATOMS: atom_id res chain seq x y z
N MET A 1 20.13 -8.85 -3.46
CA MET A 1 18.72 -8.42 -3.46
C MET A 1 18.69 -6.95 -3.86
N LYS A 2 18.26 -6.60 -5.07
CA LYS A 2 18.22 -5.19 -5.53
C LYS A 2 16.96 -4.55 -4.95
N LEU A 3 17.11 -3.68 -3.95
CA LEU A 3 15.99 -2.86 -3.48
C LEU A 3 15.52 -1.99 -4.66
N LYS A 4 14.23 -2.06 -5.01
CA LYS A 4 13.66 -1.09 -5.94
C LYS A 4 13.57 0.26 -5.21
N TYR A 5 13.99 1.34 -5.86
CA TYR A 5 13.96 2.71 -5.29
C TYR A 5 12.57 3.13 -4.80
N THR A 6 11.52 2.52 -5.35
CA THR A 6 10.12 2.68 -4.93
C THR A 6 9.87 2.37 -3.46
N TYR A 7 10.64 1.47 -2.83
CA TYR A 7 10.42 1.07 -1.43
C TYR A 7 11.20 1.91 -0.41
N ILE A 8 12.15 2.75 -0.86
CA ILE A 8 12.99 3.54 0.04
C ILE A 8 12.17 4.45 0.96
N PRO A 9 11.15 5.20 0.47
CA PRO A 9 10.36 6.08 1.33
C PRO A 9 9.56 5.30 2.39
N LEU A 10 9.07 4.11 2.05
CA LEU A 10 8.33 3.25 2.97
C LEU A 10 9.23 2.74 4.09
N ILE A 11 10.44 2.31 3.74
CA ILE A 11 11.44 1.85 4.73
C ILE A 11 11.83 3.00 5.67
N ILE A 12 12.07 4.20 5.13
CA ILE A 12 12.39 5.38 5.95
C ILE A 12 11.25 5.68 6.92
N SER A 13 10.01 5.72 6.43
CA SER A 13 8.82 5.97 7.25
C SER A 13 8.65 4.92 8.36
N LEU A 14 8.88 3.65 8.04
CA LEU A 14 8.82 2.56 9.02
C LEU A 14 9.91 2.68 10.08
N CYS A 15 11.15 3.00 9.68
CA CYS A 15 12.24 3.27 10.62
C CYS A 15 11.93 4.44 11.55
N LEU A 16 11.42 5.55 11.01
CA LEU A 16 11.06 6.73 11.81
C LEU A 16 9.96 6.43 12.83
N LEU A 17 8.95 5.64 12.45
CA LEU A 17 7.89 5.20 13.36
C LEU A 17 8.45 4.35 14.50
N VAL A 18 9.28 3.34 14.19
CA VAL A 18 9.90 2.48 15.19
C VAL A 18 10.77 3.30 16.13
N ILE A 19 11.66 4.15 15.60
CA ILE A 19 12.54 5.02 16.39
C ILE A 19 11.72 5.95 17.29
N GLY A 20 10.67 6.58 16.76
CA GLY A 20 9.78 7.44 17.54
C GLY A 20 9.17 6.71 18.72
N PHE A 21 8.59 5.52 18.49
CA PHE A 21 7.96 4.73 19.53
C PHE A 21 8.92 4.28 20.64
N TRP A 22 10.17 3.96 20.27
CA TRP A 22 11.21 3.58 21.23
C TRP A 22 11.79 4.76 22.02
N ILE A 23 11.88 5.95 21.42
CA ILE A 23 12.51 7.12 22.06
C ILE A 23 11.52 7.89 22.96
N ILE A 24 10.23 7.98 22.60
CA ILE A 24 9.20 8.68 23.41
C ILE A 24 9.23 8.36 24.91
N PRO A 25 9.32 7.10 25.37
CA PRO A 25 9.33 6.80 26.81
C PRO A 25 10.64 7.18 27.52
N LEU A 26 11.71 7.48 26.77
CA LEU A 26 13.03 7.86 27.33
C LEU A 26 13.17 9.37 27.51
N THR A 27 12.24 10.16 26.99
CA THR A 27 12.38 11.62 26.92
C THR A 27 11.58 12.29 28.02
N SER A 28 12.24 13.15 28.81
CA SER A 28 11.58 13.92 29.88
C SER A 28 11.11 15.30 29.41
N ASP A 29 11.66 15.80 28.31
CA ASP A 29 11.33 17.12 27.77
C ASP A 29 10.02 17.09 27.00
N ILE A 30 9.06 17.94 27.40
CA ILE A 30 7.72 17.97 26.80
C ILE A 30 7.74 18.38 25.32
N ILE A 31 8.62 19.31 24.96
CA ILE A 31 8.78 19.81 23.58
C ILE A 31 9.28 18.68 22.67
N LEU A 32 10.28 17.92 23.14
CA LEU A 32 10.87 16.83 22.39
C LEU A 32 9.90 15.65 22.26
N THR A 33 9.11 15.39 23.30
CA THR A 33 8.04 14.39 23.27
C THR A 33 6.96 14.75 22.24
N LEU A 34 6.50 16.00 22.21
CA LEU A 34 5.52 16.47 21.22
C LEU A 34 6.05 16.32 19.79
N PHE A 35 7.30 16.72 19.57
CA PHE A 35 7.95 16.57 18.26
C PHE A 35 8.02 15.11 17.80
N LEU A 36 8.37 14.18 18.69
CA LEU A 36 8.41 12.75 18.38
C LEU A 36 7.02 12.18 18.07
N VAL A 37 5.98 12.65 18.77
CA VAL A 37 4.59 12.25 18.51
C VAL A 37 4.12 12.77 17.15
N GLU A 38 4.45 14.00 16.78
CA GLU A 38 4.16 14.53 15.43
C GLU A 38 4.90 13.73 14.35
N LEU A 39 6.17 13.39 14.58
CA LEU A 39 6.97 12.61 13.64
C LEU A 39 6.43 11.17 13.47
N ALA A 40 6.00 10.53 14.56
CA ALA A 40 5.35 9.23 14.51
C ALA A 40 3.98 9.29 13.81
N SER A 41 3.16 10.31 14.10
CA SER A 41 1.84 10.45 13.49
C SER A 41 1.91 10.72 11.98
N THR A 42 2.80 11.62 11.54
CA THR A 42 3.06 11.86 10.10
C THR A 42 3.53 10.60 9.38
N SER A 43 4.36 9.78 10.02
CA SER A 43 4.80 8.49 9.48
C SER A 43 3.64 7.49 9.34
N ILE A 44 2.76 7.42 10.34
CA ILE A 44 1.55 6.59 10.28
C ILE A 44 0.62 7.05 9.15
N PHE A 45 0.37 8.36 9.03
CA PHE A 45 -0.44 8.92 7.94
C PHE A 45 0.15 8.57 6.58
N TYR A 46 1.46 8.70 6.41
CA TYR A 46 2.14 8.36 5.17
C TYR A 46 1.97 6.88 4.79
N LEU A 47 2.21 5.96 5.72
CA LEU A 47 2.00 4.52 5.50
C LEU A 47 0.54 4.21 5.18
N THR A 48 -0.38 4.85 5.89
CA THR A 48 -1.82 4.69 5.66
C THR A 48 -2.19 5.14 4.26
N PHE A 49 -1.75 6.32 3.81
CA PHE A 49 -2.08 6.80 2.46
C PHE A 49 -1.48 5.93 1.37
N ILE A 50 -0.24 5.48 1.51
CA ILE A 50 0.40 4.62 0.51
C ILE A 50 -0.27 3.26 0.39
N VAL A 51 -0.76 2.70 1.49
CA VAL A 51 -1.43 1.38 1.47
C VAL A 51 -2.90 1.52 1.11
N LEU A 52 -3.58 2.49 1.72
CA LEU A 52 -5.03 2.64 1.65
C LEU A 52 -5.50 3.25 0.33
N ILE A 53 -4.80 4.24 -0.24
CA ILE A 53 -5.24 4.88 -1.49
C ILE A 53 -5.27 3.86 -2.64
N PRO A 54 -4.21 3.07 -2.90
CA PRO A 54 -4.23 2.10 -3.98
C PRO A 54 -5.16 0.92 -3.68
N TRP A 55 -5.35 0.59 -2.40
CA TRP A 55 -6.33 -0.42 -2.00
C TRP A 55 -7.77 0.06 -2.23
N LEU A 56 -8.08 1.35 -2.06
CA LEU A 56 -9.41 1.90 -2.34
C LEU A 56 -9.68 2.05 -3.85
N GLN A 57 -8.63 2.14 -4.66
CA GLN A 57 -8.73 2.26 -6.10
C GLN A 57 -8.97 0.89 -6.74
N SER A 58 -10.23 0.60 -7.09
CA SER A 58 -10.57 -0.56 -7.91
C SER A 58 -10.03 -0.39 -9.34
N ARG A 59 -9.28 -1.36 -9.84
CA ARG A 59 -8.92 -1.44 -11.27
C ARG A 59 -9.84 -2.44 -11.97
N SER A 60 -10.30 -2.10 -13.17
CA SER A 60 -10.95 -3.08 -14.05
C SER A 60 -9.92 -4.13 -14.47
N VAL A 61 -10.34 -5.39 -14.51
CA VAL A 61 -9.50 -6.51 -14.94
C VAL A 61 -9.99 -7.03 -16.28
N ASP A 62 -9.06 -7.30 -17.17
CA ASP A 62 -9.34 -7.89 -18.47
C ASP A 62 -9.76 -9.36 -18.27
N LEU A 63 -11.02 -9.68 -18.54
CA LEU A 63 -11.60 -10.99 -18.22
C LEU A 63 -10.99 -12.12 -19.05
N ASP A 64 -10.41 -11.80 -20.19
CA ASP A 64 -9.70 -12.77 -21.03
C ASP A 64 -8.48 -13.37 -20.28
N SER A 65 -7.93 -12.65 -19.31
CA SER A 65 -6.82 -13.12 -18.47
C SER A 65 -7.27 -13.91 -17.23
N VAL A 66 -8.56 -13.86 -16.86
CA VAL A 66 -9.10 -14.54 -15.67
C VAL A 66 -9.89 -15.75 -16.12
N PHE A 67 -9.31 -16.95 -15.97
CA PHE A 67 -9.97 -18.23 -16.30
C PHE A 67 -11.21 -18.48 -15.40
N MET A 68 -12.34 -17.86 -15.75
CA MET A 68 -13.64 -17.98 -15.06
C MET A 68 -14.41 -19.25 -15.47
N CYS A 69 -13.72 -20.36 -15.74
CA CYS A 69 -14.29 -21.67 -16.08
C CYS A 69 -15.55 -21.63 -16.99
N GLY A 70 -15.53 -20.77 -18.01
CA GLY A 70 -16.60 -20.68 -19.03
C GLY A 70 -17.93 -20.05 -18.59
N LEU A 71 -18.09 -19.60 -17.34
CA LEU A 71 -19.35 -19.05 -16.81
C LEU A 71 -19.45 -17.51 -16.91
N ALA A 72 -18.32 -16.80 -17.06
CA ALA A 72 -18.27 -15.34 -17.14
C ALA A 72 -18.09 -14.82 -18.57
N LYS A 73 -18.92 -15.28 -19.52
CA LYS A 73 -18.94 -14.76 -20.90
C LYS A 73 -20.22 -13.96 -21.12
N PRO A 74 -20.22 -12.87 -21.92
CA PRO A 74 -21.46 -12.18 -22.28
C PRO A 74 -22.51 -13.20 -22.80
N PRO A 75 -23.78 -13.09 -22.38
CA PRO A 75 -24.48 -11.90 -21.86
C PRO A 75 -24.47 -11.73 -20.32
N TYR A 76 -23.77 -12.57 -19.56
CA TYR A 76 -23.94 -12.62 -18.10
C TYR A 76 -23.07 -11.64 -17.33
N ILE A 77 -21.91 -11.29 -17.88
CA ILE A 77 -20.94 -10.37 -17.26
C ILE A 77 -20.30 -9.56 -18.38
N TYR A 78 -20.28 -8.24 -18.23
CA TYR A 78 -19.59 -7.33 -19.15
C TYR A 78 -18.19 -6.97 -18.61
N MET A 79 -17.27 -6.67 -19.55
CA MET A 79 -15.85 -6.42 -19.25
C MET A 79 -15.61 -5.23 -18.31
N ASP A 80 -16.55 -4.30 -18.25
CA ASP A 80 -16.55 -3.10 -17.42
C ASP A 80 -17.06 -3.34 -16.00
N GLU A 81 -17.63 -4.50 -15.70
CA GLU A 81 -18.32 -4.76 -14.43
C GLU A 81 -17.43 -5.44 -13.37
N ILE A 82 -16.26 -5.96 -13.76
CA ILE A 82 -15.36 -6.67 -12.84
C ILE A 82 -14.24 -5.77 -12.36
N TYR A 83 -14.29 -5.50 -11.05
CA TYR A 83 -13.34 -4.69 -10.33
C TYR A 83 -12.49 -5.56 -9.38
N VAL A 84 -11.18 -5.34 -9.39
CA VAL A 84 -10.25 -6.00 -8.45
C VAL A 84 -9.49 -4.95 -7.65
N PHE A 85 -9.29 -5.25 -6.37
CA PHE A 85 -8.45 -4.46 -5.49
C PHE A 85 -6.97 -4.69 -5.81
N SER A 86 -6.27 -3.64 -6.25
CA SER A 86 -4.82 -3.73 -6.50
C SER A 86 -4.04 -3.49 -5.22
N LEU A 87 -3.21 -4.44 -4.81
CA LEU A 87 -2.19 -4.20 -3.79
C LEU A 87 -1.03 -3.44 -4.45
N PRO A 88 -0.60 -2.27 -3.91
CA PRO A 88 0.34 -1.36 -4.57
C PRO A 88 1.74 -1.93 -4.81
N PHE A 89 2.09 -3.04 -4.16
CA PHE A 89 3.41 -3.67 -4.26
C PHE A 89 3.39 -4.99 -5.04
N MET A 90 2.22 -5.37 -5.58
CA MET A 90 2.00 -6.61 -6.34
C MET A 90 1.92 -6.34 -7.85
N GLU A 91 2.59 -5.31 -8.35
CA GLU A 91 2.77 -5.08 -9.78
C GLU A 91 4.06 -5.79 -10.24
N SER A 92 4.06 -7.11 -10.13
CA SER A 92 5.06 -7.98 -10.77
C SER A 92 4.48 -9.36 -10.99
N GLU A 93 3.83 -9.51 -12.14
CA GLU A 93 3.79 -10.68 -13.03
C GLU A 93 2.57 -10.53 -13.95
N LYS A 94 2.58 -9.49 -14.78
CA LYS A 94 1.91 -9.66 -16.08
C LYS A 94 2.78 -10.63 -16.85
N SER A 95 2.45 -11.91 -16.77
CA SER A 95 3.00 -12.93 -17.65
C SER A 95 2.66 -12.52 -19.08
N GLU A 96 3.69 -12.20 -19.86
CA GLU A 96 3.61 -12.25 -21.32
C GLU A 96 3.34 -13.70 -21.73
N TYR A 97 2.08 -14.10 -21.80
CA TYR A 97 1.62 -15.25 -22.57
C TYR A 97 0.21 -15.00 -23.09
#